data_AF-A0A6B1YI46-F1
#
_entry.id   AF-A0A6B1YI46-F1
#
_cell.length_a   1.000
_cell.length_b   1.000
_cell.length_c   1.000
_cell.angle_alpha   90.00
_cell.angle_beta   90.00
_cell.angle_gamma   90.00
#
_symmetry.space_group_name_H-M   'P 1'
#
loop_
_entity.id
_entity.type
_entity.pdbx_description
1 polymer ?
#
loop_
_entity_poly.entity_id
_entity_poly.type
_entity_poly.pdbx_seq_one_letter_code
_entity_poly.pdbx_strand_id
1 'polypeptide(L)'
;MDLEREKFRARILVVLGWVVASIFIVVFLVSALKSIAISLDGSDFFIAVNVKNLIIELYRNTQYPVIGWVWEYSPVFYNYQISSLFTFSWLVVFLGFSLGGGLIYIGKRILREHSEAENNARKSKLTEAYRDRLG
;
A
#
# COMPACT_ATOMS: atom_id res chain seq x y z
N MET A 1 17.21 -26.11 -5.67
CA MET A 1 16.16 -25.23 -5.11
C MET A 1 15.01 -25.25 -6.11
N ASP A 2 13.77 -25.39 -5.67
CA ASP A 2 12.62 -25.69 -6.53
C ASP A 2 12.09 -24.39 -7.14
N LEU A 3 12.38 -24.14 -8.43
CA LEU A 3 12.11 -22.85 -9.11
C LEU A 3 10.63 -22.43 -9.02
N GLU A 4 9.71 -23.39 -9.10
CA GLU A 4 8.27 -23.11 -8.99
C GLU A 4 7.88 -22.62 -7.59
N ARG A 5 8.51 -23.16 -6.52
CA ARG A 5 8.27 -22.69 -5.15
C ARG A 5 8.79 -21.27 -4.94
N GLU A 6 9.91 -20.90 -5.54
CA GLU A 6 10.44 -19.54 -5.46
C GLU A 6 9.53 -18.53 -6.17
N LYS A 7 9.07 -18.86 -7.38
CA LYS A 7 8.11 -18.04 -8.14
C LYS A 7 6.80 -17.86 -7.38
N PHE A 8 6.31 -18.92 -6.73
CA PHE A 8 5.11 -18.88 -5.90
C PHE A 8 5.30 -17.99 -4.65
N ARG A 9 6.42 -18.15 -3.93
CA ARG A 9 6.77 -17.30 -2.78
C ARG A 9 6.90 -15.83 -3.17
N ALA A 10 7.50 -15.53 -4.32
CA ALA A 10 7.64 -14.17 -4.83
C ALA A 10 6.28 -13.53 -5.14
N ARG A 11 5.32 -14.29 -5.71
CA ARG A 11 3.94 -13.82 -5.91
C ARG A 11 3.24 -13.53 -4.59
N ILE A 12 3.39 -14.39 -3.58
CA ILE A 12 2.83 -14.17 -2.25
C ILE A 12 3.41 -12.89 -1.63
N LEU A 13 4.72 -12.66 -1.74
CA LEU A 13 5.36 -11.44 -1.26
C LEU A 13 4.80 -10.18 -1.93
N VAL A 14 4.56 -10.21 -3.24
CA VAL A 14 3.93 -9.08 -3.95
C VAL A 14 2.50 -8.84 -3.46
N VAL A 15 1.69 -9.90 -3.31
CA VAL A 15 0.30 -9.79 -2.84
C VAL A 15 0.26 -9.26 -1.41
N LEU A 16 1.07 -9.81 -0.51
CA LEU A 16 1.17 -9.34 0.87
C LEU A 16 1.64 -7.88 0.93
N GLY A 17 2.65 -7.53 0.13
CA GLY A 17 3.12 -6.15 0.04
C GLY A 17 2.03 -5.18 -0.41
N TRP A 18 1.21 -5.57 -1.40
CA TRP A 18 0.04 -4.80 -1.82
C TRP A 18 -1.00 -4.66 -0.72
N VAL A 19 -1.36 -5.75 -0.04
CA VAL A 19 -2.32 -5.73 1.07
C VAL A 19 -1.85 -4.77 2.16
N VAL A 20 -0.58 -4.88 2.58
CA VAL A 20 0.01 -4.00 3.59
C VAL A 20 -0.01 -2.55 3.13
N ALA A 21 0.47 -2.25 1.92
CA ALA A 21 0.48 -0.88 1.39
C ALA A 21 -0.93 -0.29 1.29
N SER A 22 -1.92 -1.07 0.83
CA SER A 22 -3.32 -0.64 0.75
C SER A 22 -3.91 -0.33 2.12
N ILE A 23 -3.60 -1.11 3.16
CA ILE A 23 -4.05 -0.83 4.53
C ILE A 23 -3.51 0.53 4.99
N PHE A 24 -2.22 0.81 4.79
CA PHE A 24 -1.64 2.09 5.20
C PHE A 24 -2.13 3.27 4.36
N ILE A 25 -2.50 3.06 3.09
CA ILE A 25 -3.21 4.07 2.29
C ILE A 25 -4.57 4.37 2.90
N VAL A 26 -5.34 3.35 3.30
CA VAL A 26 -6.64 3.55 3.95
C VAL A 26 -6.48 4.33 5.26
N VAL A 27 -5.49 3.97 6.08
CA VAL A 27 -5.18 4.71 7.32
C VAL A 27 -4.87 6.18 7.00
N PHE A 28 -4.05 6.46 5.98
CA PHE A 28 -3.73 7.81 5.53
C PHE A 28 -4.97 8.60 5.09
N LEU A 29 -5.87 7.97 4.32
CA LEU A 29 -7.11 8.61 3.86
C LEU A 29 -8.06 8.93 5.02
N VAL A 30 -8.21 7.99 5.96
CA VAL A 30 -9.02 8.21 7.16
C VAL A 30 -8.43 9.33 8.02
N SER A 31 -7.11 9.34 8.22
CA SER A 31 -6.39 10.43 8.87
C SER A 31 -6.67 11.78 8.21
N ALA A 32 -6.65 11.86 6.88
CA ALA A 32 -6.92 13.09 6.14
C ALA A 32 -8.36 13.57 6.37
N LEU A 33 -9.34 12.66 6.30
CA LEU A 33 -10.76 12.97 6.58
C LEU A 33 -10.96 13.47 8.01
N LYS A 34 -10.33 12.80 8.99
CA LYS A 34 -10.38 13.18 10.40
C LYS A 34 -9.79 14.58 10.63
N SER A 35 -8.66 14.88 9.98
CA SER A 35 -8.05 16.21 10.03
C SER A 35 -8.91 17.30 9.41
N ILE A 36 -9.53 17.03 8.26
CA ILE A 36 -10.47 17.95 7.62
C ILE A 36 -11.62 18.23 8.60
N ALA A 37 -12.25 17.19 9.15
CA ALA A 37 -13.36 17.33 10.09
C ALA A 37 -13.01 18.15 11.34
N ILE A 38 -11.83 17.93 11.92
CA ILE A 38 -11.32 18.71 13.07
C ILE A 38 -11.03 20.17 12.66
N SER A 39 -10.43 20.39 11.49
CA SER A 39 -10.11 21.75 11.03
C SER A 39 -11.33 22.60 10.67
N LEU A 40 -12.45 21.95 10.37
CA LEU A 40 -13.74 22.60 10.13
C LEU A 40 -14.54 22.81 11.42
N ASP A 41 -14.04 22.33 12.57
CA ASP A 41 -14.69 22.50 13.86
C ASP A 41 -14.59 23.97 14.31
N GLY A 42 -15.75 24.65 14.42
CA GLY A 42 -15.84 26.09 14.70
C GLY A 42 -16.03 26.99 13.47
N SER A 43 -16.20 26.43 12.27
CA SER A 43 -16.60 27.20 11.08
C SER A 43 -18.12 27.21 10.91
N ASP A 44 -18.71 28.42 10.87
CA ASP A 44 -20.16 28.62 10.66
C ASP A 44 -20.56 28.68 9.17
N PHE A 45 -19.62 28.46 8.24
CA PHE A 45 -19.94 28.41 6.82
C PHE A 45 -20.76 27.16 6.50
N PHE A 46 -21.92 27.33 5.87
CA PHE A 46 -22.85 26.26 5.50
C PHE A 46 -22.17 25.07 4.78
N ILE A 47 -21.21 25.36 3.88
CA ILE A 47 -20.44 24.34 3.16
C ILE A 47 -19.52 23.56 4.12
N ALA A 48 -18.85 24.24 5.05
CA ALA A 48 -17.97 23.62 6.04
C ALA A 48 -18.75 22.71 7.00
N VAL A 49 -19.93 23.15 7.45
CA VAL A 49 -20.82 22.36 8.32
C VAL A 49 -21.34 21.11 7.60
N ASN A 50 -21.74 21.22 6.33
CA ASN A 50 -22.19 20.06 5.54
C ASN A 50 -21.06 19.04 5.31
N VAL A 51 -19.85 19.50 4.99
CA VAL A 51 -18.70 18.61 4.81
C VAL A 51 -18.34 17.90 6.12
N LYS A 52 -18.32 18.62 7.25
CA LYS A 52 -18.12 18.04 8.58
C LYS A 52 -19.17 16.97 8.90
N ASN A 53 -20.45 17.29 8.71
CA ASN A 53 -21.55 16.36 9.00
C ASN A 53 -21.49 15.12 8.12
N LEU A 54 -21.16 15.26 6.83
CA LEU A 54 -21.02 14.14 5.90
C LEU A 54 -19.87 13.21 6.30
N ILE A 55 -18.74 13.75 6.76
CA ILE A 55 -17.61 12.96 7.27
C ILE A 55 -18.00 12.20 8.55
N ILE A 56 -18.68 12.87 9.50
CA ILE A 56 -19.14 12.26 10.75
C ILE A 56 -20.22 11.18 10.48
N GLU A 57 -21.11 11.42 9.53
CA GLU A 57 -22.15 10.48 9.14
C GLU A 57 -21.56 9.23 8.47
N LEU A 58 -20.51 9.39 7.64
CA LEU A 58 -19.74 8.27 7.07
C LEU A 58 -19.16 7.37 8.17
N TYR A 59 -18.70 7.97 9.28
CA TYR A 59 -18.23 7.24 10.44
C TYR A 59 -19.37 6.56 11.23
N ARG A 60 -20.49 7.25 11.47
CA ARG A 60 -21.60 6.69 12.25
C ARG A 60 -22.40 5.61 11.52
N ASN A 61 -22.48 5.66 10.19
CA ASN A 61 -23.22 4.70 9.38
C ASN A 61 -22.38 3.53 8.86
N THR A 62 -21.07 3.49 9.13
CA THR A 62 -20.25 2.34 8.74
C THR A 62 -20.53 1.17 9.69
N GLN A 63 -21.25 0.15 9.19
CA GLN A 63 -21.53 -1.11 9.90
C GLN A 63 -20.27 -1.97 10.14
N TYR A 64 -19.09 -1.50 9.72
CA TYR A 64 -17.85 -2.26 9.75
C TYR A 64 -16.97 -1.81 10.93
N PRO A 65 -16.77 -2.66 11.96
CA PRO A 65 -16.00 -2.30 13.16
C PRO A 65 -14.55 -1.93 12.84
N VAL A 66 -14.00 -2.47 11.74
CA VAL A 66 -12.64 -2.17 11.26
C VAL A 66 -12.48 -0.70 10.88
N ILE A 67 -13.48 -0.08 10.24
CA ILE A 67 -13.42 1.34 9.84
C ILE A 67 -13.50 2.24 11.08
N GLY A 68 -14.32 1.86 12.05
CA GLY A 68 -14.41 2.55 13.34
C GLY A 68 -13.10 2.55 14.12
N TRP A 69 -12.42 1.40 14.16
CA TRP A 69 -11.09 1.27 14.79
C TRP A 69 -10.03 2.09 14.06
N VAL A 70 -10.00 2.03 12.72
CA VAL A 70 -9.06 2.83 11.94
C VAL A 70 -9.29 4.31 12.20
N TRP A 71 -10.53 4.78 12.29
CA TRP A 71 -10.84 6.18 12.62
C TRP A 71 -10.37 6.61 14.01
N GLU A 72 -10.55 5.75 15.02
CA GLU A 72 -10.14 6.04 16.39
C GLU A 72 -8.61 6.17 16.50
N TYR A 73 -7.89 5.20 15.94
CA TYR A 73 -6.43 5.12 16.03
C TYR A 73 -5.67 5.86 14.92
N SER A 74 -6.36 6.34 13.87
CA SER A 74 -5.71 7.08 12.79
C SER A 74 -5.11 8.39 13.33
N PRO A 75 -3.84 8.68 13.02
CA PRO A 75 -3.21 9.95 13.39
C PRO A 75 -3.90 11.13 12.72
N VAL A 76 -3.77 12.30 13.30
CA VAL A 76 -4.36 13.54 12.78
C VAL A 76 -3.22 14.40 12.23
N PHE A 77 -3.37 14.91 11.00
CA PHE A 77 -2.63 16.08 10.53
C PHE A 77 -3.10 17.29 11.33
N TYR A 78 -2.25 17.83 12.19
CA TYR A 78 -2.53 19.11 12.82
C TYR A 78 -2.22 20.20 11.79
N ASN A 79 -3.25 20.75 11.15
CA ASN A 79 -3.15 21.74 10.07
C ASN A 79 -2.36 23.02 10.43
N TYR A 80 -2.03 23.24 11.71
CA TYR A 80 -1.34 24.43 12.18
C TYR A 80 0.18 24.26 12.34
N GLN A 81 0.73 23.04 12.24
CA GLN A 81 2.16 22.81 12.37
C GLN A 81 2.66 21.67 11.48
N ILE A 82 3.58 21.98 10.55
CA ILE A 82 4.29 21.01 9.69
C ILE A 82 5.01 19.95 10.53
N SER A 83 5.47 20.31 11.74
CA SER A 83 6.09 19.37 12.70
C SER A 83 5.16 18.23 13.12
N SER A 84 3.84 18.35 12.94
CA SER A 84 2.89 17.28 13.25
C SER A 84 3.01 16.06 12.33
N LEU A 85 3.55 16.23 11.12
CA LEU A 85 3.90 15.14 10.19
C LEU A 85 5.08 14.29 10.69
N PHE A 86 5.89 14.82 11.61
CA PHE A 86 7.07 14.13 12.19
C PHE A 86 6.76 13.50 13.55
N THR A 87 5.49 13.18 13.82
CA THR A 87 5.10 12.46 15.04
C THR A 87 5.32 10.95 14.88
N PHE A 88 5.50 10.26 16.02
CA PHE A 88 5.72 8.81 16.06
C PHE A 88 4.64 8.03 15.29
N SER A 89 3.38 8.47 15.35
CA SER A 89 2.28 7.82 14.63
C SER A 89 2.43 7.92 13.10
N TRP A 90 2.87 9.06 12.57
CA TRP A 90 3.14 9.22 11.13
C TRP A 90 4.38 8.46 10.69
N LEU A 91 5.39 8.34 11.56
CA LEU A 91 6.53 7.45 11.34
C LEU A 91 6.08 6.00 11.18
N VAL A 92 5.15 5.51 12.00
CA VAL A 92 4.59 4.15 11.89
C VAL A 92 3.85 3.96 10.56
N VAL A 93 3.04 4.94 10.14
CA VAL A 93 2.34 4.89 8.84
C VAL A 93 3.33 4.86 7.68
N PHE A 94 4.37 5.70 7.71
CA PHE A 94 5.41 5.75 6.69
C PHE A 94 6.22 4.45 6.62
N LEU A 95 6.64 3.91 7.77
CA LEU A 95 7.37 2.64 7.86
C LEU A 95 6.51 1.48 7.35
N GLY A 96 5.23 1.43 7.75
CA GLY A 96 4.30 0.41 7.29
C GLY A 96 4.08 0.44 5.77
N PHE A 97 3.88 1.64 5.20
CA PHE A 97 3.78 1.83 3.77
C PHE A 97 5.09 1.42 3.05
N SER A 98 6.23 1.83 3.58
CA SER A 98 7.55 1.52 3.03
C SER A 98 7.85 0.01 3.07
N LEU A 99 7.44 -0.68 4.14
CA LEU A 99 7.53 -2.13 4.24
C LEU A 99 6.69 -2.82 3.17
N GLY A 100 5.43 -2.38 2.98
CA GLY A 100 4.57 -2.88 1.91
C GLY A 100 5.21 -2.68 0.53
N GLY A 101 5.73 -1.48 0.26
CA GLY A 101 6.46 -1.15 -0.97
C GLY A 101 7.72 -1.99 -1.17
N GLY A 102 8.50 -2.22 -0.10
CA GLY A 102 9.69 -3.06 -0.11
C GLY A 102 9.39 -4.52 -0.46
N LEU A 103 8.32 -5.08 0.11
CA LEU A 103 7.86 -6.44 -0.22
C LEU A 103 7.45 -6.57 -1.69
N ILE A 104 6.72 -5.58 -2.23
CA ILE A 104 6.36 -5.53 -3.66
C ILE A 104 7.62 -5.48 -4.52
N TYR A 105 8.58 -4.62 -4.16
CA TYR A 105 9.83 -4.45 -4.92
C TYR A 105 10.64 -5.74 -4.97
N ILE A 106 10.88 -6.38 -3.82
CA ILE A 106 11.63 -7.64 -3.73
C ILE A 106 10.91 -8.75 -4.51
N GLY A 107 9.60 -8.91 -4.32
CA GLY A 107 8.83 -9.93 -5.02
C GLY A 107 8.83 -9.74 -6.53
N LYS A 108 8.69 -8.49 -7.02
CA LYS A 108 8.80 -8.18 -8.46
C LYS A 108 10.19 -8.42 -9.01
N ARG A 109 11.24 -8.09 -8.25
CA ARG A 109 12.63 -8.31 -8.65
C ARG A 109 12.90 -9.81 -8.86
N ILE A 110 12.51 -10.64 -7.89
CA ILE A 110 12.66 -12.10 -8.00
C ILE A 110 11.89 -12.65 -9.22
N LEU A 111 10.66 -12.19 -9.44
CA LEU A 111 9.87 -12.62 -10.61
C LEU A 111 10.52 -12.21 -11.94
N ARG A 112 11.17 -11.06 -11.99
CA ARG A 112 11.89 -10.57 -13.17
C ARG A 112 13.14 -11.40 -13.45
N GLU A 113 13.97 -11.63 -12.43
CA GLU A 113 15.18 -12.47 -12.55
C GLU A 113 14.83 -13.89 -13.02
N HIS A 114 13.74 -14.46 -12.50
CA HIS A 114 13.21 -15.75 -12.97
C HIS A 114 12.73 -15.70 -14.43
N SER A 115 12.03 -14.64 -14.85
CA SER A 115 11.61 -14.47 -16.25
C SER A 115 12.79 -14.31 -17.21
N GLU A 116 13.85 -13.63 -16.78
CA GLU A 116 15.08 -13.44 -17.56
C GLU A 116 15.85 -14.76 -17.67
N ALA A 117 15.92 -15.55 -16.60
CA ALA A 117 16.50 -16.89 -16.61
C ALA A 117 15.75 -17.86 -17.54
N GLU A 118 14.41 -17.85 -17.50
CA GLU A 118 13.56 -18.66 -18.38
C GLU A 118 13.77 -18.29 -19.86
N ASN A 119 13.84 -16.99 -20.16
CA ASN A 119 14.07 -16.51 -21.52
C ASN A 119 15.48 -16.86 -22.04
N ASN A 120 16.51 -16.76 -21.19
CA ASN A 120 17.87 -17.16 -21.54
C ASN A 120 18.00 -18.67 -21.76
N ALA A 121 17.34 -19.49 -20.93
CA ALA A 121 17.29 -20.94 -21.11
C ALA A 121 16.59 -21.32 -22.43
N ARG A 122 15.50 -20.62 -22.79
CA ARG A 122 14.79 -20.82 -24.05
C ARG A 122 15.65 -20.46 -25.26
N LYS A 123 16.40 -19.35 -25.19
CA LYS A 123 17.38 -18.97 -26.22
C LYS A 123 18.47 -20.02 -26.36
N SER A 124 19.04 -20.51 -25.25
CA SER A 124 20.09 -21.54 -25.27
C SER A 124 19.63 -22.81 -25.97
N LYS A 125 18.44 -23.33 -25.61
CA LYS A 125 17.87 -24.53 -26.26
C LYS A 125 17.60 -24.33 -27.75
N LEU A 126 17.15 -23.14 -28.16
CA LEU A 126 16.97 -22.81 -29.58
C LEU A 126 18.32 -22.81 -30.31
N THR A 127 19.37 -22.22 -29.73
CA THR A 127 20.71 -22.20 -30.33
C THR A 127 21.30 -23.60 -30.46
N GLU A 128 21.13 -24.47 -29.46
CA GLU A 128 21.53 -25.89 -29.53
C GLU A 128 20.77 -26.64 -30.63
N ALA A 129 19.44 -26.47 -30.70
CA ALA A 129 18.63 -27.11 -31.73
C ALA A 129 18.96 -26.64 -33.16
N TYR A 130 19.38 -25.38 -33.33
CA TYR A 130 19.85 -24.86 -34.62
C TYR A 130 21.24 -25.42 -34.99
N ARG A 131 22.13 -25.61 -34.01
CA ARG A 131 23.45 -26.21 -34.23
C ARG A 131 23.34 -27.67 -34.68
N ASP A 132 22.44 -28.45 -34.08
CA ASP A 132 22.19 -29.85 -34.44
C ASP A 132 21.55 -30.02 -35.83
N ARG A 133 20.86 -29.00 -36.35
CA ARG A 133 20.29 -29.02 -37.72
C ARG A 133 21.23 -28.54 -38.82
N LEU A 134 22.31 -27.85 -38.45
CA LEU A 134 23.32 -27.32 -39.39
C LEU A 134 24.58 -28.19 -39.46
N GLY A 135 24.61 -29.33 -38.75
CA GLY A 135 25.64 -30.37 -38.83
C GLY A 135 25.22 -31.53 -39.72
#